data_AF-A0A1G7C2X8-F1
#
_entry.id   AF-A0A1G7C2X8-F1
#
_cell.length_a   1.000
_cell.length_b   1.000
_cell.length_c   1.000
_cell.angle_alpha   90.00
_cell.angle_beta   90.00
_cell.angle_gamma   90.00
#
_symmetry.space_group_name_H-M   'P 1'
#
loop_
_entity.id
_entity.type
_entity.pdbx_description
1 polymer ?
#
loop_
_entity_poly.entity_id
_entity_poly.type
_entity_poly.pdbx_seq_one_letter_code
_entity_poly.pdbx_strand_id
1 'polypeptide(L)'
;MDRPTGTGTQPPHDNPTLTFRRPAASAFPPPRSYSPPVHPLGDAARVAGGLALLALPVAALVLAYLLPTIRTIQLSRIEHLGIFDDSNAIGPANYDDQIAGGAFVDGLARLIGPILVTVLIGAVLAPLLAWVLHRSGARTRAASRIVWTLAAVAFAPTAVTVAWIADRVLSGSDRELGVYDWTGLLAGVVLGLGVLAGLAAQRGGAATGRPAAGALTVAGLSAFALVAAGLQSFAYTSVSEVPGDAPPPVVQIFEGLYVGRNIGTAAAVSVLLLTILAGLGLAAAVLFLVSHLRIDVTAGPAEPDRARPLALTAGITALVLALAAVGYFLLPWITRIGEGPDGDYDLWFIIRQTWGPPLVTTAVALATALIGGFAIGALRPFGDGSRWLLLLFAPWLFVGSGPLGAANLEAIAEDGEWMVIGSFPARVWVAIPVLFLFTALFWGLEDRRRAALHEGMSEKDARRAFVAGAWPMTALLGLALLLVFGQDVFWQQITWQGMLSTGYMMHALENLDFEHTAVTLGYPIPVLAAVVLAALALAIWYLPKVAVKVGRE
;
A
#
# COMPACT_ATOMS: atom_id res chain seq x y z
N MET A 1 -20.09 -87.17 -18.96
CA MET A 1 -19.35 -85.90 -18.79
C MET A 1 -20.35 -84.89 -18.25
N ASP A 2 -20.47 -84.88 -16.93
CA ASP A 2 -21.46 -84.12 -16.17
C ASP A 2 -21.00 -82.68 -15.95
N ARG A 3 -21.89 -81.72 -16.22
CA ARG A 3 -21.71 -80.32 -15.86
C ARG A 3 -22.33 -80.06 -14.48
N PRO A 4 -21.64 -79.33 -13.58
CA PRO A 4 -22.19 -79.03 -12.26
C PRO A 4 -23.28 -77.95 -12.36
N THR A 5 -24.38 -78.21 -11.66
CA THR A 5 -25.50 -77.30 -11.41
C THR A 5 -25.04 -76.13 -10.54
N GLY A 6 -25.05 -74.92 -11.11
CA GLY A 6 -24.81 -73.68 -10.38
C GLY A 6 -25.95 -73.37 -9.43
N THR A 7 -25.62 -73.24 -8.15
CA THR A 7 -26.49 -72.77 -7.07
C THR A 7 -26.91 -71.33 -7.32
N GLY A 8 -28.18 -71.11 -7.61
CA GLY A 8 -28.78 -69.79 -7.73
C GLY A 8 -28.74 -69.06 -6.38
N THR A 9 -28.02 -67.95 -6.33
CA THR A 9 -28.11 -66.98 -5.24
C THR A 9 -29.50 -66.35 -5.25
N GLN A 10 -30.18 -66.47 -4.12
CA GLN A 10 -31.50 -65.89 -3.86
C GLN A 10 -31.44 -64.36 -4.05
N PRO A 11 -32.39 -63.74 -4.78
CA PRO A 11 -32.42 -62.29 -4.94
C PRO A 11 -32.59 -61.62 -3.56
N PRO A 12 -31.93 -60.48 -3.31
CA PRO A 12 -32.03 -59.78 -2.05
C PRO A 12 -33.48 -59.36 -1.79
N HIS A 13 -33.96 -59.63 -0.57
CA HIS A 13 -35.27 -59.19 -0.09
C HIS A 13 -35.44 -57.67 -0.30
N ASP A 14 -36.45 -57.31 -1.08
CA ASP A 14 -36.93 -55.94 -1.22
C ASP A 14 -37.23 -55.40 0.18
N ASN A 15 -36.40 -54.48 0.64
CA ASN A 15 -36.60 -53.79 1.91
C ASN A 15 -37.56 -52.62 1.66
N PRO A 16 -38.84 -52.68 2.12
CA PRO A 16 -39.85 -51.67 1.85
C PRO A 16 -39.61 -50.34 2.59
N THR A 17 -38.48 -50.20 3.29
CA THR A 17 -38.10 -48.97 4.01
C THR A 17 -37.17 -48.04 3.21
N LEU A 18 -36.73 -48.43 2.02
CA LEU A 18 -36.03 -47.54 1.10
C LEU A 18 -37.04 -46.61 0.42
N THR A 19 -37.45 -45.58 1.15
CA THR A 19 -38.07 -44.39 0.56
C THR A 19 -37.04 -43.75 -0.37
N PHE A 20 -37.15 -44.05 -1.67
CA PHE A 20 -36.47 -43.30 -2.72
C PHE A 20 -36.92 -41.85 -2.61
N ARG A 21 -36.13 -41.05 -1.88
CA ARG A 21 -36.24 -39.60 -1.88
C ARG A 21 -35.91 -39.16 -3.30
N ARG A 22 -36.94 -38.98 -4.12
CA ARG A 22 -36.84 -38.40 -5.45
C ARG A 22 -35.94 -37.17 -5.30
N PRO A 23 -34.79 -37.09 -5.99
CA PRO A 23 -34.05 -35.84 -6.06
C PRO A 23 -35.07 -34.80 -6.50
N ALA A 24 -35.26 -33.76 -5.70
CA ALA A 24 -36.11 -32.65 -6.10
C ALA A 24 -35.66 -32.27 -7.50
N ALA A 25 -36.59 -32.31 -8.46
CA ALA A 25 -36.30 -31.95 -9.84
C ALA A 25 -35.54 -30.63 -9.78
N SER A 26 -34.27 -30.67 -10.19
CA SER A 26 -33.43 -29.51 -10.29
C SER A 26 -34.17 -28.55 -11.21
N ALA A 27 -34.79 -27.54 -10.61
CA ALA A 27 -35.45 -26.47 -11.36
C ALA A 27 -34.41 -25.97 -12.36
N PHE A 28 -34.68 -26.14 -13.65
CA PHE A 28 -33.92 -25.45 -14.67
C PHE A 28 -33.87 -23.98 -14.27
N PRO A 29 -32.68 -23.34 -14.21
CA PRO A 29 -32.62 -21.91 -13.96
C PRO A 29 -33.51 -21.24 -15.00
N PRO A 30 -34.39 -20.30 -14.59
CA PRO A 30 -35.27 -19.63 -15.53
C PRO A 30 -34.42 -19.02 -16.66
N PRO A 31 -34.92 -19.02 -17.91
CA PRO A 31 -34.22 -18.42 -19.03
C PRO A 31 -33.83 -16.99 -18.65
N ARG A 32 -32.53 -16.68 -18.75
CA ARG A 32 -32.01 -15.34 -18.49
C ARG A 32 -32.76 -14.37 -19.39
N SER A 33 -33.62 -13.56 -18.78
CA SER A 33 -34.30 -12.45 -19.44
C SER A 33 -33.23 -11.53 -20.02
N TYR A 34 -33.17 -11.45 -21.34
CA TYR A 34 -32.38 -10.42 -22.03
C TYR A 34 -32.87 -9.06 -21.55
N SER A 35 -32.00 -8.33 -20.85
CA SER A 35 -32.31 -6.98 -20.40
C SER A 35 -32.45 -6.07 -21.63
N PRO A 36 -33.53 -5.26 -21.74
CA PRO A 36 -33.61 -4.25 -22.77
C PRO A 36 -32.47 -3.22 -22.61
N PRO A 37 -32.00 -2.62 -23.71
CA PRO A 37 -30.93 -1.62 -23.67
C PRO A 37 -31.36 -0.40 -22.84
N VAL A 38 -30.46 0.03 -21.96
CA VAL A 38 -30.62 1.21 -21.09
C VAL A 38 -30.77 2.48 -21.94
N HIS A 39 -31.69 3.38 -21.54
CA HIS A 39 -32.04 4.60 -22.28
C HIS A 39 -30.83 5.57 -22.50
N PRO A 40 -30.66 6.14 -23.71
CA PRO A 40 -29.47 6.90 -24.13
C PRO A 40 -29.39 8.37 -23.65
N LEU A 41 -30.46 8.94 -23.07
CA LEU A 41 -30.49 10.35 -22.65
C LEU A 41 -29.69 10.64 -21.37
N GLY A 42 -29.29 9.61 -20.62
CA GLY A 42 -28.41 9.71 -19.46
C GLY A 42 -26.92 9.66 -19.78
N ASP A 43 -26.53 9.35 -21.02
CA ASP A 43 -25.13 9.09 -21.36
C ASP A 43 -24.33 10.37 -21.56
N ALA A 44 -24.89 11.41 -22.19
CA ALA A 44 -24.15 12.66 -22.44
C ALA A 44 -23.79 13.40 -21.14
N ALA A 45 -24.73 13.54 -20.20
CA ALA A 45 -24.48 14.18 -18.90
C ALA A 45 -23.48 13.39 -18.05
N ARG A 46 -23.53 12.05 -18.13
CA ARG A 46 -22.60 11.14 -17.45
C ARG A 46 -21.20 11.22 -18.04
N VAL A 47 -21.07 11.27 -19.36
CA VAL A 47 -19.80 11.45 -20.07
C VAL A 47 -19.20 12.81 -19.73
N ALA A 48 -19.99 13.89 -19.91
CA ALA A 48 -19.54 15.26 -19.62
C ALA A 48 -19.15 15.44 -18.16
N GLY A 49 -19.98 14.96 -17.21
CA GLY A 49 -19.67 14.99 -15.79
C GLY A 49 -18.45 14.14 -15.42
N GLY A 50 -18.31 12.96 -16.03
CA GLY A 50 -17.15 12.09 -15.85
C GLY A 50 -15.85 12.75 -16.32
N LEU A 51 -15.84 13.35 -17.51
CA LEU A 51 -14.68 14.06 -18.05
C LEU A 51 -14.36 15.34 -17.26
N ALA A 52 -15.38 16.10 -16.85
CA ALA A 52 -15.20 17.29 -16.03
C ALA A 52 -14.57 16.96 -14.67
N LEU A 53 -15.04 15.89 -14.00
CA LEU A 53 -14.42 15.44 -12.74
C LEU A 53 -13.02 14.86 -12.95
N LEU A 54 -12.75 14.21 -14.09
CA LEU A 54 -11.43 13.67 -14.43
C LEU A 54 -10.40 14.78 -14.71
N ALA A 55 -10.82 15.98 -15.07
CA ALA A 55 -9.90 17.10 -15.31
C ALA A 55 -9.05 17.42 -14.07
N LEU A 56 -9.62 17.33 -12.87
CA LEU A 56 -8.90 17.60 -11.62
C LEU A 56 -7.73 16.62 -11.35
N PRO A 57 -7.91 15.29 -11.30
CA PRO A 57 -6.81 14.35 -11.12
C PRO A 57 -5.83 14.34 -12.30
N VAL A 58 -6.26 14.67 -13.53
CA VAL A 58 -5.33 14.84 -14.66
C VAL A 58 -4.47 16.09 -14.47
N ALA A 59 -5.04 17.21 -14.05
CA ALA A 59 -4.25 18.41 -13.74
C ALA A 59 -3.27 18.14 -12.58
N ALA A 60 -3.72 17.44 -11.53
CA ALA A 60 -2.84 17.02 -10.44
C ALA A 60 -1.72 16.09 -10.93
N LEU A 61 -2.01 15.11 -11.79
CA LEU A 61 -0.99 14.25 -12.42
C LEU A 61 0.04 15.09 -13.20
N VAL A 62 -0.41 16.05 -14.00
CA VAL A 62 0.48 16.89 -14.80
C VAL A 62 1.40 17.72 -13.89
N LEU A 63 0.84 18.38 -12.90
CA LEU A 63 1.55 19.35 -12.06
C LEU A 63 2.45 18.69 -11.01
N ALA A 64 2.02 17.55 -10.42
CA ALA A 64 2.74 16.86 -9.36
C ALA A 64 3.68 15.75 -9.84
N TYR A 65 3.49 15.23 -11.07
CA TYR A 65 4.26 14.08 -11.55
C TYR A 65 4.90 14.32 -12.91
N LEU A 66 4.11 14.65 -13.94
CA LEU A 66 4.64 14.77 -15.31
C LEU A 66 5.65 15.91 -15.45
N LEU A 67 5.29 17.12 -15.02
CA LEU A 67 6.19 18.28 -15.08
C LEU A 67 7.44 18.07 -14.22
N PRO A 68 7.35 17.61 -12.96
CA PRO A 68 8.54 17.23 -12.19
C PRO A 68 9.38 16.16 -12.87
N THR A 69 8.78 15.15 -13.50
CA THR A 69 9.53 14.12 -14.25
C THR A 69 10.32 14.73 -15.41
N ILE A 70 9.67 15.60 -16.20
CA ILE A 70 10.34 16.32 -17.30
C ILE A 70 11.47 17.19 -16.73
N ARG A 71 11.24 17.86 -15.60
CA ARG A 71 12.26 18.70 -14.95
C ARG A 71 13.42 17.87 -14.43
N THR A 72 13.20 16.72 -13.81
CA THR A 72 14.25 15.78 -13.39
C THR A 72 15.09 15.31 -14.59
N ILE A 73 14.49 15.08 -15.76
CA ILE A 73 15.21 14.74 -17.00
C ILE A 73 16.04 15.93 -17.53
N GLN A 74 15.62 17.16 -17.28
CA GLN A 74 16.40 18.35 -17.62
C GLN A 74 17.57 18.53 -16.66
N LEU A 75 17.31 18.44 -15.35
CA LEU A 75 18.33 18.56 -14.30
C LEU A 75 19.41 17.49 -14.46
N SER A 76 19.06 16.28 -14.88
CA SER A 76 20.04 15.19 -15.07
C SER A 76 21.09 15.45 -16.14
N ARG A 77 20.92 16.48 -16.99
CA ARG A 77 21.84 16.83 -18.08
C ARG A 77 22.78 17.99 -17.74
N ILE A 78 22.70 18.50 -16.51
CA ILE A 78 23.49 19.62 -16.01
C ILE A 78 24.71 19.08 -15.25
N GLU A 79 25.85 19.77 -15.35
CA GLU A 79 27.11 19.38 -14.71
C GLU A 79 27.02 19.52 -13.19
N HIS A 80 26.99 20.74 -12.70
CA HIS A 80 26.86 21.07 -11.30
C HIS A 80 26.08 22.40 -11.22
N LEU A 81 25.02 22.44 -10.42
CA LEU A 81 24.40 23.69 -10.02
C LEU A 81 25.14 24.17 -8.77
N GLY A 82 26.31 24.75 -8.96
CA GLY A 82 26.92 25.56 -7.91
C GLY A 82 26.02 26.78 -7.67
N ILE A 83 25.87 27.21 -6.41
CA ILE A 83 25.10 28.41 -6.03
C ILE A 83 25.55 29.67 -6.81
N PHE A 84 26.74 29.64 -7.44
CA PHE A 84 27.37 30.76 -8.13
C PHE A 84 27.90 30.48 -9.54
N ASP A 85 27.59 29.32 -10.16
CA ASP A 85 28.19 28.94 -11.44
C ASP A 85 27.16 28.78 -12.56
N ASP A 86 27.50 29.23 -13.77
CA ASP A 86 26.65 29.11 -14.94
C ASP A 86 26.53 27.62 -15.33
N SER A 87 25.29 27.12 -15.40
CA SER A 87 25.03 25.70 -15.62
C SER A 87 25.46 25.25 -17.02
N ASN A 88 26.60 24.56 -17.14
CA ASN A 88 27.00 23.90 -18.38
C ASN A 88 26.19 22.61 -18.59
N ALA A 89 25.61 22.46 -19.78
CA ALA A 89 24.91 21.24 -20.17
C ALA A 89 25.94 20.19 -20.62
N ILE A 90 26.12 19.13 -19.83
CA ILE A 90 27.03 18.00 -20.12
C ILE A 90 26.33 16.82 -20.80
N GLY A 91 25.02 16.92 -21.06
CA GLY A 91 24.29 15.92 -21.84
C GLY A 91 24.17 14.58 -21.10
N PRO A 92 24.55 13.44 -21.72
CA PRO A 92 24.37 12.11 -21.12
C PRO A 92 25.46 11.71 -20.12
N ALA A 93 26.51 12.52 -19.91
CA ALA A 93 27.69 12.13 -19.14
C ALA A 93 27.39 11.66 -17.71
N ASN A 94 26.39 12.25 -17.03
CA ASN A 94 25.96 11.79 -15.70
C ASN A 94 25.41 10.35 -15.72
N TYR A 95 24.75 9.92 -16.79
CA TYR A 95 24.28 8.54 -16.91
C TYR A 95 25.44 7.58 -17.15
N ASP A 96 26.39 7.97 -18.00
CA ASP A 96 27.56 7.17 -18.29
C ASP A 96 28.40 6.97 -17.02
N ASP A 97 28.58 8.02 -16.21
CA ASP A 97 29.27 7.93 -14.92
C ASP A 97 28.56 6.97 -13.95
N GLN A 98 27.24 7.06 -13.82
CA GLN A 98 26.47 6.19 -12.92
C GLN A 98 26.44 4.72 -13.37
N ILE A 99 26.45 4.47 -14.69
CA ILE A 99 26.43 3.12 -15.25
C ILE A 99 27.84 2.52 -15.28
N ALA A 100 28.83 3.27 -15.77
CA ALA A 100 30.21 2.82 -15.90
C ALA A 100 30.92 2.73 -14.55
N GLY A 101 30.62 3.66 -13.63
CA GLY A 101 31.10 3.64 -12.25
C GLY A 101 30.46 2.56 -11.39
N GLY A 102 29.37 1.93 -11.85
CA GLY A 102 28.73 0.79 -11.17
C GLY A 102 27.87 1.15 -9.95
N ALA A 103 28.05 2.34 -9.35
CA ALA A 103 27.41 2.74 -8.10
C ALA A 103 25.88 2.54 -8.08
N PHE A 104 25.17 2.89 -9.16
CA PHE A 104 23.73 2.66 -9.25
C PHE A 104 23.38 1.17 -9.27
N VAL A 105 24.10 0.37 -10.06
CA VAL A 105 23.86 -1.07 -10.23
C VAL A 105 24.22 -1.82 -8.95
N ASP A 106 25.32 -1.47 -8.30
CA ASP A 106 25.76 -2.07 -7.04
C ASP A 106 24.79 -1.72 -5.90
N GLY A 107 24.31 -0.47 -5.87
CA GLY A 107 23.26 -0.03 -4.95
C GLY A 107 21.96 -0.82 -5.13
N LEU A 108 21.54 -1.08 -6.38
CA LEU A 108 20.41 -1.96 -6.69
C LEU A 108 20.66 -3.41 -6.27
N ALA A 109 21.84 -3.95 -6.58
CA ALA A 109 22.21 -5.33 -6.27
C ALA A 109 22.15 -5.59 -4.77
N ARG A 110 22.58 -4.62 -3.95
CA ARG A 110 22.50 -4.67 -2.49
C ARG A 110 21.06 -4.78 -1.96
N LEU A 111 20.08 -4.21 -2.68
CA LEU A 111 18.67 -4.27 -2.29
C LEU A 111 17.96 -5.56 -2.72
N ILE A 112 18.51 -6.33 -3.67
CA ILE A 112 17.85 -7.53 -4.23
C ILE A 112 17.46 -8.51 -3.12
N GLY A 113 18.40 -8.88 -2.25
CA GLY A 113 18.15 -9.83 -1.16
C GLY A 113 17.03 -9.37 -0.22
N PRO A 114 17.15 -8.20 0.42
CA PRO A 114 16.12 -7.63 1.28
C PRO A 114 14.74 -7.47 0.60
N ILE A 115 14.71 -7.06 -0.67
CA ILE A 115 13.47 -6.94 -1.45
C ILE A 115 12.84 -8.32 -1.64
N LEU A 116 13.61 -9.33 -2.04
CA LEU A 116 13.10 -10.69 -2.26
C LEU A 116 12.53 -11.29 -0.98
N VAL A 117 13.18 -11.08 0.18
CA VAL A 117 12.66 -11.52 1.49
C VAL A 117 11.35 -10.81 1.80
N THR A 118 11.30 -9.49 1.63
CA THR A 118 10.08 -8.69 1.85
C THR A 118 8.93 -9.14 0.95
N VAL A 119 9.20 -9.38 -0.35
CA VAL A 119 8.23 -9.91 -1.31
C VAL A 119 7.76 -11.31 -0.91
N LEU A 120 8.67 -12.19 -0.50
CA LEU A 120 8.31 -13.53 -0.01
C LEU A 120 7.35 -13.45 1.19
N ILE A 121 7.63 -12.56 2.15
CA ILE A 121 6.77 -12.36 3.33
C ILE A 121 5.39 -11.84 2.90
N GLY A 122 5.32 -10.75 2.12
CA GLY A 122 4.06 -10.07 1.83
C GLY A 122 3.23 -10.69 0.70
N ALA A 123 3.86 -11.24 -0.33
CA ALA A 123 3.18 -11.77 -1.51
C ALA A 123 3.00 -13.29 -1.49
N VAL A 124 3.77 -14.04 -0.67
CA VAL A 124 3.68 -15.51 -0.59
C VAL A 124 3.20 -15.95 0.78
N LEU A 125 3.94 -15.61 1.84
CA LEU A 125 3.61 -16.06 3.19
C LEU A 125 2.28 -15.46 3.68
N ALA A 126 2.04 -14.16 3.44
CA ALA A 126 0.82 -13.49 3.90
C ALA A 126 -0.47 -14.04 3.26
N PRO A 127 -0.56 -14.30 1.93
CA PRO A 127 -1.73 -14.95 1.35
C PRO A 127 -1.94 -16.41 1.82
N LEU A 128 -0.85 -17.16 2.06
CA LEU A 128 -0.93 -18.51 2.63
C LEU A 128 -1.49 -18.47 4.07
N LEU A 129 -1.00 -17.53 4.88
CA LEU A 129 -1.50 -17.31 6.23
C LEU A 129 -2.97 -16.85 6.21
N ALA A 130 -3.33 -15.94 5.32
CA ALA A 130 -4.71 -15.52 5.11
C ALA A 130 -5.61 -16.70 4.72
N TRP A 131 -5.12 -17.64 3.88
CA TRP A 131 -5.86 -18.85 3.53
C TRP A 131 -6.09 -19.77 4.73
N VAL A 132 -5.06 -20.00 5.56
CA VAL A 132 -5.20 -20.77 6.81
C VAL A 132 -6.21 -20.11 7.73
N LEU A 133 -6.05 -18.81 8.01
CA LEU A 133 -6.94 -18.02 8.86
C LEU A 133 -8.38 -18.00 8.33
N HIS A 134 -8.54 -17.96 7.00
CA HIS A 134 -9.85 -18.03 6.38
C HIS A 134 -10.60 -19.32 6.76
N ARG A 135 -9.87 -20.44 6.88
CA ARG A 135 -10.38 -21.77 7.26
C ARG A 135 -10.54 -21.98 8.77
N SER A 136 -9.91 -21.14 9.61
CA SER A 136 -9.92 -21.26 11.07
C SER A 136 -11.23 -20.83 11.75
N GLY A 137 -12.16 -20.20 11.03
CA GLY A 137 -13.46 -19.76 11.57
C GLY A 137 -13.53 -18.26 11.90
N ALA A 138 -14.74 -17.77 12.21
CA ALA A 138 -15.03 -16.33 12.29
C ALA A 138 -14.26 -15.61 13.41
N ARG A 139 -14.14 -16.23 14.58
CA ARG A 139 -13.44 -15.64 15.74
C ARG A 139 -11.96 -15.44 15.46
N THR A 140 -11.29 -16.45 14.92
CA THR A 140 -9.86 -16.37 14.55
C THR A 140 -9.64 -15.33 13.47
N ARG A 141 -10.53 -15.23 12.47
CA ARG A 141 -10.46 -14.16 11.46
C ARG A 141 -10.60 -12.77 12.09
N ALA A 142 -11.57 -12.57 12.97
CA ALA A 142 -11.77 -11.28 13.65
C ALA A 142 -10.55 -10.90 14.50
N ALA A 143 -10.03 -11.84 15.31
CA ALA A 143 -8.82 -11.63 16.10
C ALA A 143 -7.61 -11.32 15.20
N SER A 144 -7.45 -12.05 14.09
CA SER A 144 -6.36 -11.80 13.15
C SER A 144 -6.46 -10.41 12.50
N ARG A 145 -7.66 -9.93 12.15
CA ARG A 145 -7.83 -8.57 11.60
C ARG A 145 -7.38 -7.52 12.60
N ILE A 146 -7.73 -7.67 13.88
CA ILE A 146 -7.30 -6.77 14.95
C ILE A 146 -5.77 -6.79 15.07
N VAL A 147 -5.17 -7.97 15.23
CA VAL A 147 -3.72 -8.14 15.39
C VAL A 147 -2.95 -7.56 14.20
N TRP A 148 -3.34 -7.91 12.97
CA TRP A 148 -2.65 -7.46 11.76
C TRP A 148 -2.85 -5.98 11.46
N THR A 149 -3.99 -5.41 11.87
CA THR A 149 -4.20 -3.96 11.79
C THR A 149 -3.32 -3.23 12.78
N LEU A 150 -3.18 -3.72 14.02
CA LEU A 150 -2.26 -3.15 15.01
C LEU A 150 -0.81 -3.22 14.53
N ALA A 151 -0.38 -4.36 13.97
CA ALA A 151 0.95 -4.51 13.39
C ALA A 151 1.19 -3.52 12.23
N ALA A 152 0.19 -3.28 11.38
CA ALA A 152 0.29 -2.31 10.29
C ALA A 152 0.32 -0.85 10.77
N VAL A 153 -0.44 -0.52 11.82
CA VAL A 153 -0.47 0.84 12.41
C VAL A 153 0.79 1.15 13.20
N ALA A 154 1.44 0.14 13.79
CA ALA A 154 2.72 0.30 14.48
C ALA A 154 3.89 0.64 13.53
N PHE A 155 3.62 0.93 12.26
CA PHE A 155 4.62 1.37 11.29
C PHE A 155 5.16 2.77 11.63
N ALA A 156 6.28 2.81 12.34
CA ALA A 156 7.04 4.02 12.61
C ALA A 156 8.52 3.77 12.28
N PRO A 157 8.89 3.69 10.98
CA PRO A 157 10.18 3.16 10.55
C PRO A 157 11.38 3.88 11.18
N THR A 158 11.32 5.21 11.31
CA THR A 158 12.38 5.99 11.96
C THR A 158 12.48 5.67 13.44
N ALA A 159 11.37 5.74 14.17
CA ALA A 159 11.31 5.54 15.61
C ALA A 159 11.75 4.12 15.99
N VAL A 160 11.32 3.13 15.20
CA VAL A 160 11.72 1.72 15.37
C VAL A 160 13.21 1.54 15.07
N THR A 161 13.74 2.17 14.02
CA THR A 161 15.17 2.07 13.69
C THR A 161 16.04 2.70 14.79
N VAL A 162 15.70 3.90 15.24
CA VAL A 162 16.41 4.62 16.31
C VAL A 162 16.39 3.82 17.61
N ALA A 163 15.21 3.32 18.01
CA ALA A 163 15.06 2.50 19.21
C ALA A 163 15.90 1.22 19.15
N TRP A 164 15.98 0.58 17.98
CA TRP A 164 16.77 -0.63 17.77
C TRP A 164 18.28 -0.35 17.82
N ILE A 165 18.74 0.75 17.23
CA ILE A 165 20.15 1.18 17.32
C ILE A 165 20.51 1.47 18.78
N ALA A 166 19.66 2.21 19.49
CA ALA A 166 19.90 2.57 20.88
C ALA A 166 19.92 1.35 21.81
N ASP A 167 18.99 0.41 21.64
CA ASP A 167 19.00 -0.87 22.37
C ASP A 167 20.26 -1.69 22.09
N ARG A 168 20.73 -1.74 20.83
CA ARG A 168 21.97 -2.41 20.46
C ARG A 168 23.19 -1.80 21.17
N VAL A 169 23.30 -0.48 21.16
CA VAL A 169 24.44 0.22 21.78
C VAL A 169 24.43 0.02 23.30
N LEU A 170 23.28 0.19 23.95
CA LEU A 170 23.16 0.01 25.40
C LEU A 170 23.37 -1.43 25.85
N SER A 171 22.98 -2.42 25.03
CA SER A 171 23.21 -3.84 25.32
C SER A 171 24.64 -4.31 25.05
N GLY A 172 25.49 -3.46 24.44
CA GLY A 172 26.85 -3.82 24.07
C GLY A 172 26.91 -4.93 23.01
N SER A 173 25.92 -4.99 22.12
CA SER A 173 25.81 -6.08 21.13
C SER A 173 26.78 -5.90 19.96
N ASP A 174 27.71 -6.85 19.82
CA ASP A 174 28.69 -6.91 18.74
C ASP A 174 28.10 -7.25 17.35
N ARG A 175 26.80 -7.57 17.27
CA ARG A 175 26.15 -7.95 16.00
C ARG A 175 26.10 -6.76 15.03
N GLU A 176 26.84 -6.81 13.94
CA GLU A 176 26.80 -5.79 12.88
C GLU A 176 25.37 -5.55 12.33
N LEU A 177 25.04 -4.27 12.12
CA LEU A 177 23.78 -3.83 11.51
C LEU A 177 23.79 -4.24 10.05
N GLY A 178 22.83 -5.06 9.64
CA GLY A 178 22.70 -5.53 8.27
C GLY A 178 21.46 -4.95 7.61
N VAL A 179 21.52 -4.77 6.28
CA VAL A 179 20.35 -4.37 5.47
C VAL A 179 19.16 -5.34 5.63
N TYR A 180 19.39 -6.57 6.09
CA TYR A 180 18.34 -7.53 6.41
C TYR A 180 17.59 -7.22 7.71
N ASP A 181 18.17 -6.51 8.67
CA ASP A 181 17.47 -6.13 9.90
C ASP A 181 16.26 -5.25 9.56
N TRP A 182 16.37 -4.41 8.53
CA TRP A 182 15.24 -3.65 7.97
C TRP A 182 14.06 -4.52 7.55
N THR A 183 14.32 -5.67 6.91
CA THR A 183 13.24 -6.58 6.50
C THR A 183 12.49 -7.15 7.70
N GLY A 184 13.20 -7.37 8.81
CA GLY A 184 12.60 -7.76 10.08
C GLY A 184 11.71 -6.66 10.66
N LEU A 185 12.20 -5.42 10.67
CA LEU A 185 11.43 -4.26 11.14
C LEU A 185 10.16 -4.00 10.31
N LEU A 186 10.24 -4.19 9.00
CA LEU A 186 9.09 -4.07 8.10
C LEU A 186 8.13 -5.26 8.10
N ALA A 187 8.58 -6.43 8.58
CA ALA A 187 7.86 -7.68 8.43
C ALA A 187 6.43 -7.59 8.99
N GLY A 188 6.23 -6.91 10.13
CA GLY A 188 4.91 -6.79 10.74
C GLY A 188 3.89 -6.06 9.87
N VAL A 189 4.32 -4.97 9.22
CA VAL A 189 3.47 -4.16 8.35
C VAL A 189 3.22 -4.86 7.03
N VAL A 190 4.26 -5.41 6.43
CA VAL A 190 4.20 -6.16 5.17
C VAL A 190 3.31 -7.39 5.31
N LEU A 191 3.52 -8.18 6.37
CA LEU A 191 2.71 -9.35 6.68
C LEU A 191 1.28 -8.95 7.05
N GLY A 192 1.10 -7.90 7.87
CA GLY A 192 -0.21 -7.42 8.29
C GLY A 192 -1.08 -6.97 7.12
N LEU A 193 -0.58 -6.07 6.29
CA LEU A 193 -1.28 -5.60 5.09
C LEU A 193 -1.52 -6.74 4.09
N GLY A 194 -0.53 -7.61 3.88
CA GLY A 194 -0.65 -8.79 3.01
C GLY A 194 -1.72 -9.76 3.48
N VAL A 195 -1.81 -10.03 4.79
CA VAL A 195 -2.85 -10.92 5.36
C VAL A 195 -4.22 -10.29 5.22
N LEU A 196 -4.38 -8.99 5.53
CA LEU A 196 -5.66 -8.28 5.40
C LEU A 196 -6.16 -8.28 3.94
N ALA A 197 -5.27 -7.98 2.99
CA ALA A 197 -5.59 -8.04 1.56
C ALA A 197 -5.91 -9.47 1.09
N GLY A 198 -5.13 -10.46 1.54
CA GLY A 198 -5.37 -11.87 1.28
C GLY A 198 -6.71 -12.35 1.81
N LEU A 199 -7.11 -11.95 3.02
CA LEU A 199 -8.42 -12.29 3.59
C LEU A 199 -9.57 -11.71 2.76
N ALA A 200 -9.42 -10.47 2.26
CA ALA A 200 -10.40 -9.86 1.37
C ALA A 200 -10.48 -10.60 0.01
N ALA A 201 -9.34 -11.05 -0.53
CA ALA A 201 -9.28 -11.83 -1.76
C ALA A 201 -9.94 -13.22 -1.63
N GLN A 202 -9.66 -13.94 -0.54
CA GLN A 202 -10.29 -15.24 -0.27
C GLN A 202 -11.82 -15.10 -0.19
N ARG A 203 -12.32 -14.02 0.42
CA ARG A 203 -13.76 -13.73 0.50
C ARG A 203 -14.39 -13.52 -0.88
N GLY A 204 -13.80 -12.68 -1.74
CA GLY A 204 -14.37 -12.38 -3.06
C GLY A 204 -14.26 -13.55 -4.04
N GLY A 205 -13.19 -14.33 -3.95
CA GLY A 205 -13.01 -15.52 -4.75
C GLY A 205 -13.93 -16.69 -4.36
N ALA A 206 -14.28 -16.84 -3.07
CA ALA A 206 -15.29 -17.81 -2.64
C ALA A 206 -16.68 -17.51 -3.25
N ALA A 207 -17.06 -16.23 -3.35
CA ALA A 207 -18.33 -15.82 -3.96
C ALA A 207 -18.40 -16.06 -5.47
N THR A 208 -17.26 -16.04 -6.16
CA THR A 208 -17.15 -16.21 -7.62
C THR A 208 -16.72 -17.62 -8.05
N GLY A 209 -16.45 -18.51 -7.09
CA GLY A 209 -15.90 -19.85 -7.35
C GLY A 209 -14.43 -19.85 -7.82
N ARG A 210 -13.72 -18.72 -7.72
CA ARG A 210 -12.32 -18.55 -8.19
C ARG A 210 -11.39 -17.98 -7.09
N PRO A 211 -11.29 -18.64 -5.90
CA PRO A 211 -10.45 -18.17 -4.79
C PRO A 211 -8.98 -18.01 -5.15
N ALA A 212 -8.43 -18.92 -5.96
CA ALA A 212 -7.02 -18.89 -6.34
C ALA A 212 -6.69 -17.66 -7.22
N ALA A 213 -7.54 -17.33 -8.19
CA ALA A 213 -7.27 -16.21 -9.11
C ALA A 213 -7.26 -14.85 -8.37
N GLY A 214 -8.20 -14.65 -7.44
CA GLY A 214 -8.25 -13.43 -6.62
C GLY A 214 -7.01 -13.31 -5.73
N ALA A 215 -6.63 -14.40 -5.05
CA ALA A 215 -5.46 -14.43 -4.20
C ALA A 215 -4.16 -14.20 -4.99
N LEU A 216 -3.99 -14.83 -6.15
CA LEU A 216 -2.82 -14.64 -7.02
C LEU A 216 -2.72 -13.22 -7.57
N THR A 217 -3.85 -12.60 -7.93
CA THR A 217 -3.86 -11.21 -8.40
C THR A 217 -3.42 -10.26 -7.29
N VAL A 218 -3.98 -10.40 -6.08
CA VAL A 218 -3.59 -9.59 -4.93
C VAL A 218 -2.12 -9.82 -4.56
N ALA A 219 -1.67 -11.07 -4.54
CA ALA A 219 -0.27 -11.42 -4.33
C ALA A 219 0.67 -10.76 -5.36
N GLY A 220 0.32 -10.82 -6.66
CA GLY A 220 1.10 -10.19 -7.72
C GLY A 220 1.17 -8.67 -7.60
N LEU A 221 0.04 -8.01 -7.30
CA LEU A 221 0.00 -6.57 -7.05
C LEU A 221 0.81 -6.19 -5.80
N SER A 222 0.73 -6.98 -4.72
CA SER A 222 1.56 -6.81 -3.54
C SER A 222 3.04 -7.00 -3.85
N ALA A 223 3.42 -7.97 -4.68
CA ALA A 223 4.80 -8.16 -5.09
C ALA A 223 5.35 -6.92 -5.82
N PHE A 224 4.62 -6.38 -6.82
CA PHE A 224 5.03 -5.15 -7.51
C PHE A 224 5.17 -3.97 -6.54
N ALA A 225 4.20 -3.78 -5.64
CA ALA A 225 4.24 -2.71 -4.65
C ALA A 225 5.43 -2.85 -3.68
N LEU A 226 5.73 -4.06 -3.21
CA LEU A 226 6.83 -4.33 -2.28
C LEU A 226 8.20 -4.20 -2.95
N VAL A 227 8.35 -4.63 -4.21
CA VAL A 227 9.57 -4.37 -5.00
C VAL A 227 9.78 -2.87 -5.12
N ALA A 228 8.74 -2.13 -5.53
CA ALA A 228 8.85 -0.69 -5.70
C ALA A 228 9.11 0.06 -4.38
N ALA A 229 8.49 -0.36 -3.27
CA ALA A 229 8.74 0.20 -1.95
C ALA A 229 10.18 -0.08 -1.48
N GLY A 230 10.69 -1.29 -1.69
CA GLY A 230 12.06 -1.63 -1.31
C GLY A 230 13.13 -0.92 -2.15
N LEU A 231 12.88 -0.71 -3.45
CA LEU A 231 13.74 0.13 -4.32
C LEU A 231 13.81 1.59 -3.86
N GLN A 232 12.80 2.04 -3.11
CA GLN A 232 12.69 3.40 -2.58
C GLN A 232 12.87 3.49 -1.07
N SER A 233 13.45 2.46 -0.45
CA SER A 233 13.74 2.45 0.97
C SER A 233 14.79 3.50 1.31
N PHE A 234 14.49 4.39 2.26
CA PHE A 234 15.37 5.47 2.70
C PHE A 234 15.61 5.47 4.22
N ALA A 235 14.53 5.50 5.01
CA ALA A 235 14.58 5.73 6.45
C ALA A 235 15.60 4.85 7.20
N TYR A 236 15.60 3.54 6.96
CA TYR A 236 16.56 2.67 7.64
C TYR A 236 18.00 2.94 7.22
N THR A 237 18.26 3.06 5.92
CA THR A 237 19.61 3.19 5.38
C THR A 237 20.24 4.54 5.68
N SER A 238 19.42 5.60 5.79
CA SER A 238 19.89 6.92 6.23
C SER A 238 20.16 6.98 7.72
N VAL A 239 19.33 6.32 8.56
CA VAL A 239 19.44 6.39 10.03
C VAL A 239 20.52 5.46 10.58
N SER A 240 20.68 4.28 9.99
CA SER A 240 21.60 3.26 10.51
C SER A 240 23.05 3.42 10.03
N GLU A 241 23.30 4.33 9.08
CA GLU A 241 24.60 4.57 8.43
C GLU A 241 25.34 3.28 8.04
N VAL A 242 24.60 2.21 7.70
CA VAL A 242 25.20 0.88 7.46
C VAL A 242 26.29 1.02 6.40
N PRO A 243 27.58 0.82 6.76
CA PRO A 243 28.67 1.05 5.84
C PRO A 243 28.48 0.18 4.61
N GLY A 244 28.75 0.73 3.44
CA GLY A 244 28.99 -0.11 2.28
C GLY A 244 29.33 0.71 1.07
N ASP A 245 30.12 0.09 0.21
CA ASP A 245 30.77 0.72 -0.93
C ASP A 245 29.78 1.23 -1.99
N ALA A 246 28.52 0.82 -1.90
CA ALA A 246 27.42 1.29 -2.75
C ALA A 246 26.15 1.61 -1.92
N PRO A 247 25.80 2.90 -1.75
CA PRO A 247 24.55 3.29 -1.12
C PRO A 247 23.34 2.96 -2.01
N PRO A 248 22.14 2.72 -1.44
CA PRO A 248 20.91 2.55 -2.21
C PRO A 248 20.60 3.76 -3.12
N PRO A 249 19.86 3.58 -4.24
CA PRO A 249 19.58 4.69 -5.17
C PRO A 249 18.95 5.93 -4.53
N VAL A 250 18.01 5.78 -3.59
CA VAL A 250 17.38 6.94 -2.93
C VAL A 250 18.36 7.66 -1.99
N VAL A 251 19.31 6.94 -1.40
CA VAL A 251 20.39 7.55 -0.60
C VAL A 251 21.35 8.32 -1.52
N GLN A 252 21.71 7.77 -2.69
CA GLN A 252 22.51 8.50 -3.70
C GLN A 252 21.81 9.79 -4.15
N ILE A 253 20.49 9.73 -4.38
CA ILE A 253 19.69 10.92 -4.71
C ILE A 253 19.75 11.92 -3.55
N PHE A 254 19.52 11.46 -2.33
CA PHE A 254 19.58 12.31 -1.14
C PHE A 254 20.93 12.99 -0.99
N GLU A 255 22.04 12.25 -1.03
CA GLU A 255 23.40 12.79 -0.86
C GLU A 255 23.76 13.82 -1.94
N GLY A 256 23.34 13.62 -3.20
CA GLY A 256 23.61 14.58 -4.25
C GLY A 256 22.74 15.85 -4.16
N LEU A 257 21.52 15.75 -3.60
CA LEU A 257 20.67 16.89 -3.29
C LEU A 257 21.08 17.62 -2.00
N TYR A 258 21.55 16.87 -1.01
CA TYR A 258 21.96 17.39 0.28
C TYR A 258 23.21 18.27 0.09
N VAL A 259 23.09 19.55 0.44
CA VAL A 259 24.11 20.60 0.22
C VAL A 259 24.29 20.98 -1.27
N GLY A 260 23.40 20.55 -2.17
CA GLY A 260 23.43 20.91 -3.60
C GLY A 260 24.70 20.48 -4.33
N ARG A 261 25.45 19.51 -3.80
CA ARG A 261 26.80 19.18 -4.28
C ARG A 261 26.80 18.60 -5.68
N ASN A 262 25.78 17.82 -6.08
CA ASN A 262 25.72 17.25 -7.42
C ASN A 262 24.28 16.91 -7.85
N ILE A 263 23.50 17.97 -8.10
CA ILE A 263 22.09 17.87 -8.51
C ILE A 263 21.94 17.10 -9.84
N GLY A 264 22.88 17.29 -10.77
CA GLY A 264 22.88 16.61 -12.07
C GLY A 264 22.95 15.09 -11.93
N THR A 265 23.91 14.60 -11.15
CA THR A 265 24.05 13.17 -10.86
C THR A 265 22.86 12.62 -10.08
N ALA A 266 22.40 13.32 -9.03
CA ALA A 266 21.21 12.89 -8.28
C ALA A 266 19.96 12.78 -9.17
N ALA A 267 19.77 13.74 -10.09
CA ALA A 267 18.69 13.71 -11.05
C ALA A 267 18.85 12.57 -12.08
N ALA A 268 20.08 12.24 -12.50
CA ALA A 268 20.34 11.09 -13.37
C ALA A 268 19.95 9.76 -12.68
N VAL A 269 20.37 9.54 -11.43
CA VAL A 269 19.95 8.39 -10.61
C VAL A 269 18.43 8.36 -10.46
N SER A 270 17.81 9.53 -10.23
CA SER A 270 16.35 9.66 -10.16
C SER A 270 15.64 9.20 -11.45
N VAL A 271 16.14 9.59 -12.63
CA VAL A 271 15.57 9.17 -13.93
C VAL A 271 15.71 7.66 -14.13
N LEU A 272 16.85 7.07 -13.78
CA LEU A 272 17.05 5.61 -13.87
C LEU A 272 16.06 4.87 -12.96
N LEU A 273 15.91 5.32 -11.71
CA LEU A 273 14.95 4.76 -10.76
C LEU A 273 13.50 4.95 -11.23
N LEU A 274 13.11 6.14 -11.70
CA LEU A 274 11.79 6.42 -12.28
C LEU A 274 11.46 5.47 -13.43
N THR A 275 12.43 5.16 -14.29
CA THR A 275 12.23 4.25 -15.43
C THR A 275 11.85 2.84 -14.95
N ILE A 276 12.53 2.32 -13.93
CA ILE A 276 12.21 1.02 -13.32
C ILE A 276 10.83 1.05 -12.68
N LEU A 277 10.53 2.09 -11.89
CA LEU A 277 9.23 2.26 -11.22
C LEU A 277 8.08 2.40 -12.20
N ALA A 278 8.28 3.10 -13.32
CA ALA A 278 7.29 3.22 -14.39
C ALA A 278 6.98 1.87 -15.04
N GLY A 279 8.01 1.05 -15.28
CA GLY A 279 7.83 -0.32 -15.76
C GLY A 279 7.01 -1.17 -14.79
N LEU A 280 7.34 -1.14 -13.49
CA LEU A 280 6.59 -1.85 -12.45
C LEU A 280 5.14 -1.36 -12.35
N GLY A 281 4.93 -0.04 -12.40
CA GLY A 281 3.61 0.59 -12.33
C GLY A 281 2.72 0.21 -13.52
N LEU A 282 3.26 0.22 -14.74
CA LEU A 282 2.58 -0.26 -15.94
C LEU A 282 2.24 -1.75 -15.85
N ALA A 283 3.17 -2.60 -15.40
CA ALA A 283 2.94 -4.03 -15.24
C ALA A 283 1.82 -4.32 -14.22
N ALA A 284 1.85 -3.63 -13.07
CA ALA A 284 0.79 -3.74 -12.05
C ALA A 284 -0.55 -3.24 -12.57
N ALA A 285 -0.58 -2.14 -13.33
CA ALA A 285 -1.80 -1.65 -13.94
C ALA A 285 -2.38 -2.64 -14.97
N VAL A 286 -1.54 -3.24 -15.83
CA VAL A 286 -1.98 -4.29 -16.75
C VAL A 286 -2.54 -5.50 -15.99
N LEU A 287 -1.87 -5.97 -14.94
CA LEU A 287 -2.37 -7.06 -14.08
C LEU A 287 -3.73 -6.70 -13.47
N PHE A 288 -3.88 -5.49 -12.94
CA PHE A 288 -5.14 -4.97 -12.38
C PHE A 288 -6.27 -4.92 -13.41
N LEU A 289 -5.97 -4.47 -14.64
CA LEU A 289 -6.94 -4.35 -15.73
C LEU A 289 -7.37 -5.72 -16.26
N VAL A 290 -6.41 -6.61 -16.56
CA VAL A 290 -6.66 -7.94 -17.13
C VAL A 290 -7.38 -8.85 -16.13
N SER A 291 -7.02 -8.78 -14.85
CA SER A 291 -7.74 -9.52 -13.79
C SER A 291 -9.15 -9.00 -13.55
N HIS A 292 -9.51 -7.85 -14.13
CA HIS A 292 -10.78 -7.16 -13.90
C HIS A 292 -11.05 -6.95 -12.40
N LEU A 293 -10.02 -6.61 -11.63
CA LEU A 293 -10.11 -6.46 -10.17
C LEU A 293 -11.23 -5.47 -9.78
N ARG A 294 -12.10 -5.90 -8.86
CA ARG A 294 -13.16 -5.08 -8.27
C ARG A 294 -13.13 -5.24 -6.76
N ILE A 295 -13.39 -4.17 -6.04
CA ILE A 295 -13.59 -4.22 -4.59
C ILE A 295 -15.07 -4.09 -4.33
N ASP A 296 -15.61 -5.04 -3.58
CA ASP A 296 -17.04 -5.11 -3.27
C ASP A 296 -17.26 -5.18 -1.75
N VAL A 297 -18.36 -4.58 -1.27
CA VAL A 297 -18.62 -4.40 0.17
C VAL A 297 -19.92 -5.11 0.56
N THR A 298 -19.91 -6.44 0.63
CA THR A 298 -21.13 -7.25 0.87
C THR A 298 -21.80 -6.98 2.23
N ALA A 299 -23.13 -6.91 2.24
CA ALA A 299 -23.91 -6.90 3.49
C ALA A 299 -24.03 -8.33 4.04
N GLY A 300 -23.51 -8.59 5.24
CA GLY A 300 -23.78 -9.82 5.98
C GLY A 300 -22.77 -10.99 5.81
N PRO A 301 -22.90 -12.05 6.63
CA PRO A 301 -21.89 -13.10 6.75
C PRO A 301 -22.02 -14.11 5.59
N ALA A 302 -21.21 -13.94 4.56
CA ALA A 302 -20.94 -14.97 3.55
C ALA A 302 -19.80 -15.93 3.98
N GLU A 303 -19.42 -15.94 5.26
CA GLU A 303 -18.27 -16.70 5.73
C GLU A 303 -18.71 -18.03 6.36
N PRO A 304 -18.04 -19.14 6.07
CA PRO A 304 -18.38 -20.42 6.69
C PRO A 304 -18.16 -20.37 8.21
N ASP A 305 -19.20 -20.74 8.96
CA ASP A 305 -19.21 -20.75 10.43
C ASP A 305 -18.43 -21.93 11.02
N ARG A 306 -18.34 -23.06 10.31
CA ARG A 306 -17.69 -24.27 10.84
C ARG A 306 -16.17 -24.22 10.63
N ALA A 307 -15.45 -24.00 11.72
CA ALA A 307 -14.01 -24.16 11.78
C ALA A 307 -13.63 -25.64 11.56
N ARG A 308 -12.53 -25.87 10.82
CA ARG A 308 -11.88 -27.19 10.79
C ARG A 308 -10.87 -27.23 11.93
N PRO A 309 -10.85 -28.27 12.81
CA PRO A 309 -10.02 -28.28 14.01
C PRO A 309 -8.52 -28.11 13.69
N LEU A 310 -8.05 -28.77 12.63
CA LEU A 310 -6.65 -28.66 12.18
C LEU A 310 -6.31 -27.27 11.61
N ALA A 311 -7.27 -26.61 10.94
CA ALA A 311 -7.06 -25.23 10.47
C ALA A 311 -7.13 -24.22 11.62
N LEU A 312 -7.90 -24.50 12.67
CA LEU A 312 -7.96 -23.68 13.86
C LEU A 312 -6.63 -23.72 14.62
N THR A 313 -6.09 -24.90 14.90
CA THR A 313 -4.79 -25.04 15.56
C THR A 313 -3.68 -24.39 14.75
N ALA A 314 -3.59 -24.70 13.46
CA ALA A 314 -2.60 -24.07 12.56
C ALA A 314 -2.74 -22.54 12.51
N GLY A 315 -3.96 -22.02 12.44
CA GLY A 315 -4.22 -20.59 12.40
C GLY A 315 -3.85 -19.86 13.70
N ILE A 316 -4.16 -20.45 14.86
CA ILE A 316 -3.76 -19.91 16.16
C ILE A 316 -2.24 -19.96 16.31
N THR A 317 -1.61 -21.09 16.01
CA THR A 317 -0.15 -21.23 16.09
C THR A 317 0.55 -20.21 15.20
N ALA A 318 0.11 -20.08 13.95
CA ALA A 318 0.69 -19.11 13.02
C ALA A 318 0.49 -17.66 13.49
N LEU A 319 -0.69 -17.32 14.03
CA LEU A 319 -0.94 -15.99 14.60
C LEU A 319 -0.03 -15.70 15.80
N VAL A 320 0.15 -16.66 16.71
CA VAL A 320 1.02 -16.51 17.89
C VAL A 320 2.49 -16.36 17.49
N LEU A 321 2.98 -17.21 16.59
CA LEU A 321 4.37 -17.13 16.11
C LEU A 321 4.64 -15.80 15.41
N ALA A 322 3.70 -15.36 14.57
CA ALA A 322 3.89 -14.14 13.83
C ALA A 322 3.74 -12.90 14.73
N LEU A 323 2.85 -12.93 15.73
CA LEU A 323 2.78 -11.88 16.76
C LEU A 323 4.04 -11.84 17.62
N ALA A 324 4.61 -12.99 17.98
CA ALA A 324 5.87 -13.05 18.73
C ALA A 324 7.04 -12.46 17.90
N ALA A 325 7.12 -12.79 16.62
CA ALA A 325 8.13 -12.23 15.72
C ALA A 325 7.99 -10.71 15.57
N VAL A 326 6.78 -10.21 15.33
CA VAL A 326 6.51 -8.76 15.22
C VAL A 326 6.77 -8.06 16.55
N GLY A 327 6.30 -8.64 17.65
CA GLY A 327 6.50 -8.12 19.00
C GLY A 327 7.97 -8.03 19.37
N TYR A 328 8.80 -8.99 18.96
CA TYR A 328 10.25 -8.95 19.16
C TYR A 328 10.90 -7.74 18.48
N PHE A 329 10.57 -7.47 17.21
CA PHE A 329 11.12 -6.32 16.48
C PHE A 329 10.58 -4.97 16.97
N LEU A 330 9.36 -4.93 17.49
CA LEU A 330 8.78 -3.71 18.07
C LEU A 330 9.18 -3.49 19.53
N LEU A 331 9.75 -4.49 20.20
CA LEU A 331 10.02 -4.43 21.64
C LEU A 331 10.90 -3.23 22.03
N PRO A 332 12.04 -2.94 21.36
CA PRO A 332 12.85 -1.78 21.69
C PRO A 332 12.10 -0.45 21.60
N TRP A 333 11.19 -0.34 20.63
CA TRP A 333 10.37 0.85 20.46
C TRP A 333 9.31 0.98 21.56
N ILE A 334 8.64 -0.13 21.90
CA ILE A 334 7.59 -0.15 22.94
C ILE A 334 8.16 0.15 24.32
N THR A 335 9.34 -0.39 24.66
CA THR A 335 9.98 -0.13 25.96
C THR A 335 10.42 1.32 26.12
N ARG A 336 10.63 2.02 25.00
CA ARG A 336 11.06 3.44 24.94
C ARG A 336 9.93 4.42 24.67
N ILE A 337 8.67 3.98 24.65
CA ILE A 337 7.50 4.86 24.38
C ILE A 337 7.25 5.92 25.48
N GLY A 338 8.01 5.89 26.57
CA GLY A 338 8.01 6.93 27.60
C GLY A 338 9.17 7.94 27.48
N GLU A 339 10.13 7.71 26.59
CA GLU A 339 11.33 8.55 26.45
C GLU A 339 11.00 9.84 25.69
N GLY A 340 10.88 10.93 26.42
CA GLY A 340 10.79 12.28 25.87
C GLY A 340 12.17 12.86 25.52
N PRO A 341 12.22 13.95 24.74
CA PRO A 341 13.44 14.73 24.57
C PRO A 341 13.84 15.45 25.87
N ASP A 342 15.13 15.72 26.04
CA ASP A 342 15.68 16.46 27.19
C ASP A 342 15.38 17.96 27.12
N GLY A 343 14.53 18.48 28.02
CA GLY A 343 14.19 19.91 28.13
C GLY A 343 12.69 20.25 28.08
N ASP A 344 12.37 21.53 28.27
CA ASP A 344 11.00 22.05 28.19
C ASP A 344 10.61 22.30 26.72
N TYR A 345 9.92 21.34 26.10
CA TYR A 345 9.41 21.47 24.74
C TYR A 345 7.89 21.60 24.69
N ASP A 346 7.40 22.41 23.75
CA ASP A 346 5.99 22.43 23.40
C ASP A 346 5.65 21.22 22.51
N LEU A 347 5.20 20.13 23.15
CA LEU A 347 4.75 18.91 22.45
C LEU A 347 3.69 19.23 21.37
N TRP A 348 2.83 20.22 21.60
CA TRP A 348 1.80 20.60 20.64
C TRP A 348 2.38 21.29 19.41
N PHE A 349 3.44 22.08 19.58
CA PHE A 349 4.21 22.61 18.46
C PHE A 349 4.81 21.48 17.62
N ILE A 350 5.47 20.50 18.25
CA ILE A 350 6.09 19.36 17.54
C ILE A 350 5.03 18.53 16.80
N ILE A 351 3.91 18.19 17.45
CA ILE A 351 2.82 17.43 16.82
C ILE A 351 2.28 18.17 15.59
N ARG A 352 1.97 19.46 15.73
CA ARG A 352 1.39 20.27 14.65
C ARG A 352 2.36 20.43 13.47
N GLN A 353 3.64 20.63 13.74
CA GLN A 353 4.64 20.79 12.69
C GLN A 353 4.98 19.45 12.00
N THR A 354 4.98 18.35 12.76
CA THR A 354 5.24 17.00 12.22
C THR A 354 4.06 16.46 11.41
N TRP A 355 2.83 16.58 11.92
CA TRP A 355 1.64 15.95 11.33
C TRP A 355 0.75 16.89 10.54
N GLY A 356 0.88 18.21 10.70
CA GLY A 356 0.10 19.22 9.98
C GLY A 356 0.30 19.17 8.47
N PRO A 357 1.53 19.31 7.94
CA PRO A 357 1.78 19.24 6.50
C PRO A 357 1.40 17.90 5.87
N PRO A 358 1.70 16.73 6.48
CA PRO A 358 1.20 15.43 6.02
C PRO A 358 -0.32 15.33 5.99
N LEU A 359 -1.03 15.95 6.95
CA LEU A 359 -2.50 15.97 6.97
C LEU A 359 -3.06 16.76 5.77
N VAL A 360 -2.49 17.93 5.46
CA VAL A 360 -2.87 18.73 4.27
C VAL A 360 -2.59 17.94 3.00
N THR A 361 -1.39 17.36 2.89
CA THR A 361 -0.99 16.53 1.73
C THR A 361 -1.94 15.34 1.56
N THR A 362 -2.27 14.64 2.65
CA THR A 362 -3.23 13.54 2.67
C THR A 362 -4.59 13.98 2.18
N ALA A 363 -5.12 15.10 2.69
CA ALA A 363 -6.44 15.59 2.32
C ALA A 363 -6.54 15.89 0.82
N VAL A 364 -5.54 16.59 0.27
CA VAL A 364 -5.47 16.91 -1.17
C VAL A 364 -5.33 15.63 -2.00
N ALA A 365 -4.36 14.77 -1.67
CA ALA A 365 -4.10 13.54 -2.41
C ALA A 365 -5.31 12.58 -2.41
N LEU A 366 -5.96 12.44 -1.25
CA LEU A 366 -7.14 11.59 -1.06
C LEU A 366 -8.35 12.14 -1.81
N ALA A 367 -8.62 13.44 -1.71
CA ALA A 367 -9.76 14.06 -2.39
C ALA A 367 -9.63 13.94 -3.91
N THR A 368 -8.45 14.23 -4.45
CA THR A 368 -8.17 14.10 -5.88
C THR A 368 -8.29 12.64 -6.35
N ALA A 369 -7.74 11.69 -5.59
CA ALA A 369 -7.86 10.27 -5.88
C ALA A 369 -9.30 9.76 -5.80
N LEU A 370 -10.09 10.25 -4.83
CA LEU A 370 -11.51 9.93 -4.69
C LEU A 370 -12.32 10.41 -5.89
N ILE A 371 -12.09 11.67 -6.32
CA ILE A 371 -12.76 12.27 -7.48
C ILE A 371 -12.40 11.50 -8.75
N GLY A 372 -11.11 11.23 -8.98
CA GLY A 372 -10.66 10.44 -10.14
C GLY A 372 -11.18 9.01 -10.12
N GLY A 373 -11.11 8.36 -8.96
CA GLY A 373 -11.65 7.02 -8.75
C GLY A 373 -13.15 6.94 -9.05
N PHE A 374 -13.93 7.94 -8.62
CA PHE A 374 -15.36 8.04 -8.86
C PHE A 374 -15.68 8.30 -10.34
N ALA A 375 -14.95 9.23 -10.97
CA ALA A 375 -15.10 9.55 -12.39
C ALA A 375 -14.84 8.32 -13.27
N ILE A 376 -13.74 7.61 -13.03
CA ILE A 376 -13.36 6.42 -13.80
C ILE A 376 -14.26 5.21 -13.45
N GLY A 377 -14.53 4.99 -12.16
CA GLY A 377 -15.16 3.77 -11.65
C GLY A 377 -16.69 3.77 -11.67
N ALA A 378 -17.33 4.85 -11.23
CA ALA A 378 -18.79 4.97 -11.18
C ALA A 378 -19.35 5.64 -12.43
N LEU A 379 -18.81 6.80 -12.82
CA LEU A 379 -19.33 7.53 -13.99
C LEU A 379 -18.93 6.88 -15.30
N ARG A 380 -17.76 6.22 -15.40
CA ARG A 380 -17.33 5.44 -16.58
C ARG A 380 -17.64 6.15 -17.92
N PRO A 381 -17.00 7.31 -18.21
CA PRO A 381 -17.29 8.10 -19.41
C PRO A 381 -17.13 7.32 -20.72
N PHE A 382 -16.31 6.27 -20.74
CA PHE A 382 -16.09 5.40 -21.91
C PHE A 382 -16.66 3.98 -21.69
N GLY A 383 -17.68 3.85 -20.83
CA GLY A 383 -18.24 2.55 -20.45
C GLY A 383 -17.17 1.64 -19.84
N ASP A 384 -17.15 0.37 -20.24
CA ASP A 384 -16.15 -0.61 -19.76
C ASP A 384 -14.71 -0.24 -20.12
N GLY A 385 -14.53 0.56 -21.19
CA GLY A 385 -13.24 1.08 -21.61
C GLY A 385 -12.61 2.07 -20.63
N SER A 386 -13.39 2.66 -19.72
CA SER A 386 -12.91 3.69 -18.79
C SER A 386 -11.76 3.23 -17.91
N ARG A 387 -11.65 1.92 -17.63
CA ARG A 387 -10.54 1.37 -16.84
C ARG A 387 -9.18 1.61 -17.49
N TRP A 388 -9.12 1.64 -18.82
CA TRP A 388 -7.87 1.90 -19.55
C TRP A 388 -7.31 3.29 -19.30
N LEU A 389 -8.13 4.25 -18.84
CA LEU A 389 -7.65 5.56 -18.40
C LEU A 389 -6.66 5.47 -17.23
N LEU A 390 -6.70 4.37 -16.45
CA LEU A 390 -5.71 4.14 -15.39
C LEU A 390 -4.29 3.99 -15.92
N LEU A 391 -4.11 3.58 -17.19
CA LEU A 391 -2.78 3.52 -17.81
C LEU A 391 -2.11 4.88 -17.93
N LEU A 392 -2.89 5.98 -17.97
CA LEU A 392 -2.35 7.33 -17.94
C LEU A 392 -1.58 7.63 -16.64
N PHE A 393 -2.06 7.08 -15.52
CA PHE A 393 -1.48 7.28 -14.19
C PHE A 393 -0.45 6.20 -13.84
N ALA A 394 -0.48 5.05 -14.53
CA ALA A 394 0.30 3.87 -14.21
C ALA A 394 1.83 4.07 -14.13
N PRO A 395 2.48 4.90 -14.97
CA PRO A 395 3.93 5.13 -14.86
C PRO A 395 4.37 5.73 -13.50
N TRP A 396 3.46 6.38 -12.79
CA TRP A 396 3.73 6.96 -11.47
C TRP A 396 3.05 6.21 -10.32
N LEU A 397 2.47 5.03 -10.59
CA LEU A 397 1.73 4.24 -9.61
C LEU A 397 2.55 3.99 -8.34
N PHE A 398 3.85 3.74 -8.47
CA PHE A 398 4.72 3.48 -7.33
C PHE A 398 5.76 4.57 -7.08
N VAL A 399 5.60 5.77 -7.63
CA VAL A 399 6.57 6.86 -7.44
C VAL A 399 6.31 7.55 -6.09
N GLY A 400 7.28 7.43 -5.18
CA GLY A 400 7.33 8.13 -3.89
C GLY A 400 7.99 9.52 -4.00
N SER A 401 8.38 10.07 -2.85
CA SER A 401 9.03 11.39 -2.74
C SER A 401 10.44 11.40 -3.33
N GLY A 402 11.21 10.32 -3.14
CA GLY A 402 12.60 10.16 -3.57
C GLY A 402 12.87 10.52 -5.05
N PRO A 403 12.29 9.78 -6.01
CA PRO A 403 12.64 9.94 -7.43
C PRO A 403 12.25 11.29 -8.05
N LEU A 404 11.41 12.09 -7.39
CA LEU A 404 11.03 13.44 -7.83
C LEU A 404 11.55 14.53 -6.87
N GLY A 405 12.41 14.19 -5.92
CA GLY A 405 12.90 15.09 -4.88
C GLY A 405 13.57 16.34 -5.45
N ALA A 406 14.44 16.18 -6.45
CA ALA A 406 15.17 17.28 -7.09
C ALA A 406 14.24 18.37 -7.65
N ALA A 407 13.34 17.97 -8.55
CA ALA A 407 12.40 18.89 -9.20
C ALA A 407 11.36 19.46 -8.23
N ASN A 408 10.98 18.69 -7.20
CA ASN A 408 10.05 19.18 -6.19
C ASN A 408 10.69 20.19 -5.25
N LEU A 409 11.95 20.00 -4.87
CA LEU A 409 12.73 20.92 -4.06
C LEU A 409 12.97 22.23 -4.83
N GLU A 410 13.38 22.14 -6.09
CA GLU A 410 13.55 23.31 -6.97
C GLU A 410 12.27 24.13 -7.09
N ALA A 411 11.11 23.48 -7.20
CA ALA A 411 9.84 24.17 -7.36
C ALA A 411 9.33 24.89 -6.10
N ILE A 412 9.92 24.64 -4.94
CA ILE A 412 9.58 25.30 -3.67
C ILE A 412 10.68 26.23 -3.17
N ALA A 413 11.90 26.09 -3.67
CA ALA A 413 13.01 26.94 -3.30
C ALA A 413 12.94 28.28 -4.06
N GLU A 414 13.44 29.35 -3.44
CA GLU A 414 13.56 30.65 -4.11
C GLU A 414 14.67 30.62 -5.17
N ASP A 415 14.62 31.50 -6.18
CA ASP A 415 15.62 31.55 -7.25
C ASP A 415 17.05 31.70 -6.66
N GLY A 416 17.90 30.68 -6.84
CA GLY A 416 19.26 30.65 -6.30
C GLY A 416 19.41 29.98 -4.94
N GLU A 417 18.32 29.57 -4.30
CA GLU A 417 18.33 28.79 -3.06
C GLU A 417 18.00 27.32 -3.36
N TRP A 418 18.74 26.39 -2.76
CA TRP A 418 18.46 24.95 -2.80
C TRP A 418 18.22 24.37 -1.39
N MET A 419 18.06 25.25 -0.42
CA MET A 419 17.74 24.92 0.96
C MET A 419 16.40 25.57 1.29
N VAL A 420 15.43 24.74 1.62
CA VAL A 420 14.14 25.22 2.12
C VAL A 420 14.05 24.86 3.58
N ILE A 421 13.88 25.86 4.43
CA ILE A 421 13.69 25.66 5.87
C ILE A 421 12.20 25.77 6.16
N GLY A 422 11.56 24.66 6.50
CA GLY A 422 10.17 24.68 6.97
C GLY A 422 9.35 23.44 6.67
N SER A 423 8.13 23.45 7.19
CA SER A 423 7.19 22.34 7.11
C SER A 423 6.30 22.45 5.85
N PHE A 424 6.86 22.13 4.69
CA PHE A 424 6.13 22.19 3.42
C PHE A 424 5.39 20.89 3.11
N PRO A 425 4.12 20.97 2.66
CA PRO A 425 3.40 19.78 2.20
C PRO A 425 4.12 19.22 0.97
N ALA A 426 4.35 17.91 0.95
CA ALA A 426 4.92 17.25 -0.22
C ALA A 426 4.00 17.48 -1.43
N ARG A 427 4.58 17.67 -2.61
CA ARG A 427 3.84 17.95 -3.86
C ARG A 427 3.20 16.68 -4.44
N VAL A 428 2.59 15.86 -3.60
CA VAL A 428 1.88 14.63 -3.97
C VAL A 428 0.39 14.94 -4.06
N TRP A 429 -0.05 15.54 -5.17
CA TRP A 429 -1.43 16.07 -5.27
C TRP A 429 -2.48 15.01 -5.63
N VAL A 430 -2.05 13.81 -6.04
CA VAL A 430 -2.93 12.65 -6.27
C VAL A 430 -2.23 11.38 -5.81
N ALA A 431 -2.83 10.66 -4.86
CA ALA A 431 -2.32 9.35 -4.44
C ALA A 431 -2.73 8.28 -5.47
N ILE A 432 -1.87 8.01 -6.45
CA ILE A 432 -2.20 7.13 -7.58
C ILE A 432 -2.61 5.70 -7.15
N PRO A 433 -1.93 5.03 -6.20
CA PRO A 433 -2.42 3.73 -5.69
C PRO A 433 -3.85 3.78 -5.16
N VAL A 434 -4.18 4.86 -4.44
CA VAL A 434 -5.51 5.07 -3.86
C VAL A 434 -6.55 5.37 -4.95
N LEU A 435 -6.16 6.06 -6.03
CA LEU A 435 -7.01 6.26 -7.20
C LEU A 435 -7.40 4.90 -7.83
N PHE A 436 -6.46 3.97 -7.99
CA PHE A 436 -6.74 2.61 -8.48
C PHE A 436 -7.72 1.86 -7.57
N LEU A 437 -7.50 1.92 -6.25
CA LEU A 437 -8.37 1.28 -5.26
C LEU A 437 -9.78 1.88 -5.26
N PHE A 438 -9.92 3.21 -5.35
CA PHE A 438 -11.22 3.86 -5.48
C PHE A 438 -11.89 3.53 -6.80
N THR A 439 -11.15 3.45 -7.91
CA THR A 439 -11.73 2.98 -9.18
C THR A 439 -12.28 1.56 -9.03
N ALA A 440 -11.55 0.62 -8.42
CA ALA A 440 -12.04 -0.74 -8.18
C ALA A 440 -13.27 -0.78 -7.27
N LEU A 441 -13.27 0.03 -6.22
CA LEU A 441 -14.37 0.14 -5.25
C LEU A 441 -15.64 0.71 -5.90
N PHE A 442 -15.53 1.88 -6.52
CA PHE A 442 -16.66 2.55 -7.14
C PHE A 442 -17.21 1.78 -8.33
N TRP A 443 -16.37 1.01 -9.02
CA TRP A 443 -16.84 0.06 -10.02
C TRP A 443 -17.77 -0.98 -9.40
N GLY A 444 -17.33 -1.67 -8.34
CA GLY A 444 -18.12 -2.69 -7.66
C GLY A 444 -19.40 -2.14 -7.03
N LEU A 445 -19.32 -0.97 -6.38
CA LEU A 445 -20.48 -0.33 -5.76
C LEU A 445 -21.51 0.16 -6.78
N GLU A 446 -21.08 0.67 -7.94
CA GLU A 446 -22.00 1.11 -9.00
C GLU A 446 -22.71 -0.07 -9.67
N ASP A 447 -22.01 -1.17 -9.92
CA ASP A 447 -22.63 -2.39 -10.46
C ASP A 447 -23.73 -2.89 -9.50
N ARG A 448 -23.44 -2.90 -8.19
CA ARG A 448 -24.45 -3.28 -7.20
C ARG A 448 -25.59 -2.28 -7.11
N ARG A 449 -25.32 -0.98 -7.15
CA ARG A 449 -26.36 0.06 -7.11
C ARG A 449 -27.35 -0.15 -8.26
N ARG A 450 -26.86 -0.44 -9.46
CA ARG A 450 -27.69 -0.76 -10.64
C ARG A 450 -28.50 -2.03 -10.43
N ALA A 451 -27.87 -3.10 -9.96
CA ALA A 451 -28.57 -4.36 -9.66
C ALA A 451 -29.71 -4.14 -8.65
N ALA A 452 -29.45 -3.41 -7.56
CA ALA A 452 -30.46 -3.10 -6.55
C ALA A 452 -31.62 -2.26 -7.10
N LEU A 453 -31.35 -1.29 -7.98
CA LEU A 453 -32.39 -0.53 -8.68
C LEU A 453 -33.24 -1.41 -9.59
N HIS A 454 -32.62 -2.37 -10.29
CA HIS A 454 -33.36 -3.35 -11.10
C HIS A 454 -34.22 -4.30 -10.24
N GLU A 455 -33.79 -4.59 -9.02
CA GLU A 455 -34.57 -5.35 -8.02
C GLU A 455 -35.68 -4.52 -7.35
N GLY A 456 -35.87 -3.26 -7.75
CA GLY A 456 -36.94 -2.39 -7.25
C GLY A 456 -36.58 -1.61 -5.97
N MET A 457 -35.31 -1.60 -5.56
CA MET A 457 -34.87 -0.73 -4.46
C MET A 457 -35.03 0.74 -4.84
N SER A 458 -35.42 1.59 -3.89
CA SER A 458 -35.53 3.04 -4.13
C SER A 458 -34.16 3.65 -4.44
N GLU A 459 -34.13 4.69 -5.29
CA GLU A 459 -32.88 5.39 -5.63
C GLU A 459 -32.17 5.97 -4.41
N LYS A 460 -32.94 6.47 -3.44
CA LYS A 460 -32.42 7.00 -2.18
C LYS A 460 -31.71 5.92 -1.36
N ASP A 461 -32.29 4.74 -1.25
CA ASP A 461 -31.70 3.63 -0.48
C ASP A 461 -30.48 3.07 -1.19
N ALA A 462 -30.53 2.93 -2.52
CA ALA A 462 -29.40 2.50 -3.32
C ALA A 462 -28.21 3.48 -3.22
N ARG A 463 -28.48 4.79 -3.25
CA ARG A 463 -27.45 5.84 -3.02
C ARG A 463 -26.90 5.79 -1.60
N ARG A 464 -27.76 5.61 -0.59
CA ARG A 464 -27.32 5.48 0.81
C ARG A 464 -26.41 4.26 0.99
N ALA A 465 -26.75 3.13 0.40
CA ALA A 465 -25.94 1.92 0.42
C ALA A 465 -24.58 2.12 -0.27
N PHE A 466 -24.56 2.81 -1.42
CA PHE A 466 -23.33 3.18 -2.11
C PHE A 466 -22.41 4.02 -1.23
N VAL A 467 -22.92 5.11 -0.63
CA VAL A 467 -22.13 6.00 0.24
C VAL A 467 -21.66 5.27 1.50
N ALA A 468 -22.52 4.47 2.12
CA ALA A 468 -22.17 3.67 3.29
C ALA A 468 -21.07 2.63 3.02
N GLY A 469 -20.99 2.12 1.78
CA GLY A 469 -19.91 1.23 1.35
C GLY A 469 -18.60 1.96 1.07
N ALA A 470 -18.66 3.18 0.54
CA ALA A 470 -17.50 3.97 0.13
C ALA A 470 -16.80 4.73 1.26
N TRP A 471 -17.57 5.30 2.20
CA TRP A 471 -17.04 6.18 3.24
C TRP A 471 -16.00 5.51 4.15
N PRO A 472 -16.22 4.29 4.68
CA PRO A 472 -15.20 3.66 5.54
C PRO A 472 -13.92 3.28 4.78
N MET A 473 -14.00 2.95 3.48
CA MET A 473 -12.79 2.77 2.67
C MET A 473 -12.04 4.08 2.53
N THR A 474 -12.76 5.19 2.32
CA THR A 474 -12.14 6.52 2.21
C THR A 474 -11.40 6.87 3.50
N ALA A 475 -12.00 6.60 4.67
CA ALA A 475 -11.34 6.77 5.96
C ALA A 475 -10.12 5.85 6.12
N LEU A 476 -10.22 4.57 5.73
CA LEU A 476 -9.11 3.61 5.79
C LEU A 476 -7.91 4.06 4.92
N LEU A 477 -8.17 4.46 3.68
CA LEU A 477 -7.14 4.91 2.75
C LEU A 477 -6.57 6.28 3.16
N GLY A 478 -7.40 7.17 3.71
CA GLY A 478 -6.93 8.42 4.30
C GLY A 478 -6.01 8.20 5.49
N LEU A 479 -6.34 7.26 6.37
CA LEU A 479 -5.49 6.88 7.51
C LEU A 479 -4.16 6.30 7.04
N ALA A 480 -4.18 5.42 6.03
CA ALA A 480 -2.97 4.84 5.46
C ALA A 480 -2.08 5.91 4.80
N LEU A 481 -2.66 6.84 4.04
CA LEU A 481 -1.91 7.94 3.44
C LEU A 481 -1.31 8.89 4.50
N LEU A 482 -2.05 9.19 5.56
CA LEU A 482 -1.56 10.02 6.65
C LEU A 482 -0.34 9.40 7.32
N LEU A 483 -0.36 8.08 7.53
CA LEU A 483 0.80 7.34 8.06
C LEU A 483 1.98 7.39 7.11
N VAL A 484 1.76 7.15 5.81
CA VAL A 484 2.82 7.18 4.80
C VAL A 484 3.48 8.56 4.72
N PHE A 485 2.70 9.63 4.61
CA PHE A 485 3.25 10.99 4.53
C PHE A 485 3.81 11.49 5.87
N GLY A 486 3.25 11.04 7.00
CA GLY A 486 3.79 11.36 8.33
C GLY A 486 5.16 10.73 8.59
N GLN A 487 5.47 9.64 7.88
CA GLN A 487 6.72 8.89 8.00
C GLN A 487 7.63 9.06 6.76
N ASP A 488 7.39 10.08 5.93
CA ASP A 488 8.22 10.39 4.74
C ASP A 488 9.53 11.08 5.14
N VAL A 489 10.45 10.28 5.69
CA VAL A 489 11.76 10.74 6.20
C VAL A 489 12.58 11.44 5.12
N PHE A 490 12.50 10.96 3.88
CA PHE A 490 13.23 11.55 2.77
C PHE A 490 12.84 13.02 2.58
N TRP A 491 11.54 13.30 2.49
CA TRP A 491 11.05 14.67 2.33
C TRP A 491 11.37 15.55 3.54
N GLN A 492 11.22 15.01 4.75
CA GLN A 492 11.55 15.73 5.99
C GLN A 492 13.03 16.14 6.04
N GLN A 493 13.95 15.26 5.63
CA GLN A 493 15.39 15.56 5.67
C GLN A 493 15.80 16.57 4.59
N ILE A 494 15.34 16.45 3.34
CA ILE A 494 15.76 17.38 2.28
C ILE A 494 15.21 18.81 2.46
N THR A 495 14.12 18.98 3.23
CA THR A 495 13.54 20.28 3.57
C THR A 495 13.98 20.80 4.94
N TRP A 496 15.11 20.28 5.45
CA TRP A 496 15.76 20.74 6.69
C TRP A 496 14.79 20.90 7.86
N GLN A 497 13.90 19.92 8.03
CA GLN A 497 12.92 19.88 9.11
C GLN A 497 13.55 19.41 10.44
N GLY A 498 14.78 19.84 10.73
CA GLY A 498 15.60 19.37 11.85
C GLY A 498 15.00 19.62 13.25
N MET A 499 13.99 20.48 13.36
CA MET A 499 13.22 20.70 14.59
C MET A 499 11.93 19.86 14.68
N LEU A 500 11.73 18.89 13.78
CA LEU A 500 10.59 17.96 13.83
C LEU A 500 10.99 16.64 14.50
N SER A 501 10.02 15.75 14.66
CA SER A 501 10.20 14.45 15.32
C SER A 501 11.44 13.68 14.86
N THR A 502 11.63 13.57 13.54
CA THR A 502 12.78 12.87 12.96
C THR A 502 14.09 13.58 13.23
N GLY A 503 14.11 14.92 13.24
CA GLY A 503 15.30 15.70 13.54
C GLY A 503 15.79 15.50 14.97
N TYR A 504 14.89 15.48 15.95
CA TYR A 504 15.24 15.17 17.35
C TYR A 504 15.82 13.78 17.52
N MET A 505 15.23 12.77 16.86
CA MET A 505 15.75 11.40 16.92
C MET A 505 17.14 11.28 16.27
N MET A 506 17.37 11.97 15.14
CA MET A 506 18.69 12.02 14.50
C MET A 506 19.72 12.75 15.36
N HIS A 507 19.32 13.88 15.98
CA HIS A 507 20.19 14.63 16.89
C HIS A 507 20.63 13.79 18.09
N ALA A 508 19.73 12.99 18.67
CA ALA A 508 20.07 12.07 19.75
C ALA A 508 21.11 11.02 19.30
N LEU A 509 20.95 10.45 18.10
CA LEU A 509 21.92 9.51 17.53
C LEU A 509 23.29 10.16 17.28
N GLU A 510 23.32 11.35 16.68
CA GLU A 510 24.55 12.09 16.38
C GLU A 510 25.34 12.48 17.64
N ASN A 511 24.64 12.76 18.74
CA ASN A 511 25.25 13.12 20.03
C ASN A 511 25.45 11.93 20.96
N LEU A 512 25.13 10.71 20.50
CA LEU A 512 25.20 9.48 21.30
C LEU A 512 24.36 9.52 22.59
N ASP A 513 23.26 10.28 22.58
CA ASP A 513 22.31 10.36 23.68
C ASP A 513 21.25 9.25 23.56
N PHE A 514 21.59 8.09 24.11
CA PHE A 514 20.73 6.91 24.08
C PHE A 514 19.76 6.83 25.25
N GLU A 515 19.84 7.76 26.21
CA GLU A 515 18.91 7.88 27.34
C GLU A 515 17.67 8.69 26.93
N HIS A 516 17.83 9.73 26.10
CA HIS A 516 16.75 10.62 25.65
C HIS A 516 16.60 10.61 24.14
N THR A 517 16.40 9.41 23.58
CA THR A 517 16.30 9.21 22.12
C THR A 517 15.13 9.93 21.44
N ALA A 518 14.19 10.47 22.23
CA ALA A 518 12.98 11.16 21.77
C ALA A 518 12.13 10.33 20.79
N VAL A 519 12.25 8.99 20.85
CA VAL A 519 11.55 8.02 20.00
C VAL A 519 10.03 8.21 20.06
N THR A 520 9.51 8.73 21.16
CA THR A 520 8.10 9.09 21.35
C THR A 520 7.61 10.18 20.42
N LEU A 521 8.49 11.08 19.96
CA LEU A 521 8.14 12.14 19.03
C LEU A 521 7.90 11.60 17.62
N GLY A 522 8.58 10.51 17.23
CA GLY A 522 8.39 9.86 15.92
C GLY A 522 6.95 9.40 15.70
N TYR A 523 6.28 9.00 16.78
CA TYR A 523 4.84 8.74 16.76
C TYR A 523 4.18 9.13 18.10
N PRO A 524 3.77 10.40 18.26
CA PRO A 524 3.27 10.90 19.55
C PRO A 524 2.06 10.09 20.01
N ILE A 525 2.07 9.68 21.30
CA ILE A 525 1.04 8.80 21.88
C ILE A 525 -0.39 9.25 21.57
N PRO A 526 -0.77 10.54 21.65
CA PRO A 526 -2.13 10.95 21.30
C PRO A 526 -2.51 10.66 19.84
N VAL A 527 -1.56 10.86 18.92
CA VAL A 527 -1.76 10.60 17.49
C VAL A 527 -1.83 9.08 17.25
N LEU A 528 -0.89 8.32 17.82
CA LEU A 528 -0.89 6.85 17.75
C LEU A 528 -2.20 6.28 18.27
N ALA A 529 -2.66 6.72 19.44
CA ALA A 529 -3.92 6.26 20.05
C ALA A 529 -5.12 6.55 19.14
N ALA A 530 -5.22 7.76 18.58
CA ALA A 530 -6.30 8.12 17.66
C ALA A 530 -6.29 7.25 16.39
N VAL A 531 -5.11 7.03 15.80
CA VAL A 531 -4.95 6.19 14.60
C VAL A 531 -5.27 4.73 14.91
N VAL A 532 -4.78 4.18 16.02
CA VAL A 532 -5.07 2.81 16.46
C VAL A 532 -6.58 2.61 16.65
N LEU A 533 -7.25 3.51 17.36
CA LEU A 533 -8.69 3.41 17.60
C LEU A 533 -9.49 3.46 16.30
N ALA A 534 -9.14 4.36 15.38
CA ALA A 534 -9.78 4.47 14.07
C ALA A 534 -9.55 3.20 13.23
N ALA A 535 -8.32 2.70 13.18
CA ALA A 535 -7.96 1.49 12.43
C ALA A 535 -8.67 0.25 13.00
N LEU A 536 -8.72 0.09 14.33
CA LEU A 536 -9.43 -0.99 15.00
C LEU A 536 -10.94 -0.95 14.70
N ALA A 537 -11.55 0.23 14.74
CA ALA A 537 -12.95 0.38 14.36
C ALA A 537 -13.20 -0.09 12.93
N LEU A 538 -12.35 0.30 11.98
CA LEU A 538 -12.44 -0.15 10.59
C LEU A 538 -12.19 -1.66 10.44
N ALA A 539 -11.22 -2.21 11.18
CA ALA A 539 -10.88 -3.63 11.15
C ALA A 539 -12.01 -4.52 11.68
N ILE A 540 -12.74 -4.05 12.69
CA ILE A 540 -13.85 -4.78 13.31
C ILE A 540 -15.14 -4.63 12.50
N TRP A 541 -15.47 -3.42 12.05
CA TRP A 541 -16.80 -3.11 11.50
C TRP A 541 -16.87 -3.08 9.97
N TYR A 542 -15.74 -2.84 9.31
CA TYR A 542 -15.69 -2.62 7.85
C TYR A 542 -14.94 -3.72 7.10
N LEU A 543 -13.68 -4.02 7.45
CA LEU A 543 -12.86 -5.03 6.76
C LEU A 543 -13.54 -6.41 6.62
N PRO A 544 -14.38 -6.89 7.56
CA PRO A 544 -15.10 -8.15 7.36
C PRO A 544 -16.07 -8.13 6.18
N LYS A 545 -16.48 -6.95 5.70
CA LYS A 545 -17.44 -6.79 4.59
C LYS A 545 -16.75 -6.65 3.24
N VAL A 546 -15.45 -6.32 3.23
CA VAL A 546 -14.65 -6.06 2.03
C VAL A 546 -14.28 -7.37 1.36
N ALA A 547 -14.51 -7.46 0.06
CA ALA A 547 -14.19 -8.59 -0.78
C ALA A 547 -13.50 -8.11 -2.06
N VAL A 548 -12.40 -8.75 -2.45
CA VAL A 548 -11.73 -8.50 -3.74
C VAL A 548 -12.15 -9.56 -4.73
N LYS A 549 -12.82 -9.15 -5.81
CA LYS A 549 -13.30 -10.01 -6.89
C LYS A 549 -12.44 -9.83 -8.15
N VAL A 550 -12.31 -10.90 -8.92
CA VAL A 550 -11.61 -10.91 -10.22
C VAL A 550 -12.46 -11.62 -11.28
N GLY A 551 -12.31 -11.20 -12.54
CA GLY A 551 -13.02 -11.75 -13.70
C GLY A 551 -14.20 -10.93 -14.20
N ARG A 552 -14.76 -11.36 -15.34
CA ARG A 552 -16.04 -10.89 -15.88
C ARG A 552 -17.14 -11.81 -15.36
N GLU A 553 -18.24 -11.22 -14.87
CA GLU A 553 -19.46 -11.92 -14.46
C GLU A 553 -20.30 -12.37 -15.67
#